data_AF-A0A6I9Y8V4-F1
#
_entry.id   AF-A0A6I9Y8V4-F1
#
_cell.length_a   1.000
_cell.length_b   1.000
_cell.length_c   1.000
_cell.angle_alpha   90.00
_cell.angle_beta   90.00
_cell.angle_gamma   90.00
#
_symmetry.space_group_name_H-M   'P 1'
#
loop_
_entity.id
_entity.type
_entity.pdbx_description
1 polymer ?
#
loop_
_entity_poly.entity_id
_entity_poly.type
_entity_poly.pdbx_seq_one_letter_code
_entity_poly.pdbx_strand_id
1 'polypeptide(L)'
;MAGGSRLHPGRGGADSLFLVDIKDENLENLETGLCNNQAKRMEEALSATEDLSVPGQKNIKVKASSMSFLPLCRDDSECCLLVLTDPQDKNKVLAIYLNNSWRLPEDVMKTSDPFRKGLKQVQTFQERIVLYVLNCIIFGMLERSSTDDTVFVPHPKKEDARIFWKSGEAAAFYTIKRRGNLCGEHTSQCYMLPVLDTMFVRKKFRRRGLGMQMLQDFCQSFPSEDALGLSYPISAEMEKVCQKFLETYPKEQSRLWEVEAPGDWTQRVNIWLKIQLEQSLPKNADRSSPMPKDQDDEVEEGRINTSLGCIPHLGALPDKPMAHLGDRRGAPDLPSQSNELQVELKAEEPKKLKKRTDREEPAGESVAKHLRTTS
;
A
#
# COMPACT_ATOMS: atom_id res chain seq x y z
N MET A 1 -16.65 44.28 23.93
CA MET A 1 -15.29 43.83 24.32
C MET A 1 -15.26 42.31 24.18
N ALA A 2 -14.31 41.75 23.44
CA ALA A 2 -14.22 40.30 23.22
C ALA A 2 -12.97 39.73 23.93
N GLY A 3 -13.19 38.80 24.87
CA GLY A 3 -12.10 38.09 25.56
C GLY A 3 -11.66 36.88 24.74
N GLY A 4 -10.52 36.97 24.06
CA GLY A 4 -9.95 35.85 23.32
C GLY A 4 -9.08 34.97 24.22
N SER A 5 -9.55 33.74 24.51
CA SER A 5 -8.77 32.74 25.25
C SER A 5 -7.60 32.23 24.41
N ARG A 6 -6.38 32.75 24.66
CA ARG A 6 -5.15 32.21 24.08
C ARG A 6 -4.77 30.94 24.83
N LEU A 7 -4.71 29.80 24.14
CA LEU A 7 -4.06 28.60 24.66
C LEU A 7 -2.54 28.79 24.58
N HIS A 8 -1.87 28.82 25.73
CA HIS A 8 -0.42 28.78 25.81
C HIS A 8 0.07 27.34 25.57
N PRO A 9 1.16 27.13 24.82
CA PRO A 9 1.81 25.82 24.76
C PRO A 9 2.53 25.53 26.09
N GLY A 10 2.37 24.30 26.59
CA GLY A 10 3.13 23.80 27.75
C GLY A 10 4.64 23.77 27.44
N ARG A 11 5.47 23.95 28.47
CA ARG A 11 6.91 24.20 28.34
C ARG A 11 7.74 23.05 28.92
N GLY A 12 8.46 22.34 28.05
CA GLY A 12 9.39 21.25 28.37
C GLY A 12 8.77 19.86 28.17
N GLY A 13 9.47 18.87 27.60
CA GLY A 13 10.86 18.88 27.12
C GLY A 13 11.08 19.35 25.67
N ALA A 14 12.33 19.67 25.34
CA ALA A 14 12.80 19.78 23.97
C ALA A 14 13.06 18.38 23.36
N ASP A 15 13.29 18.30 22.05
CA ASP A 15 13.71 17.10 21.29
C ASP A 15 12.70 15.97 21.07
N SER A 16 11.39 16.24 21.21
CA SER A 16 10.36 15.44 20.55
C SER A 16 10.29 15.73 19.04
N LEU A 17 11.33 15.32 18.28
CA LEU A 17 11.26 15.29 16.82
C LEU A 17 10.10 14.41 16.34
N PHE A 18 9.44 14.78 15.24
CA PHE A 18 8.46 13.92 14.59
C PHE A 18 9.16 12.80 13.80
N LEU A 19 8.47 11.69 13.58
CA LEU A 19 9.06 10.48 13.01
C LEU A 19 9.79 10.76 11.68
N VAL A 20 9.14 11.45 10.74
CA VAL A 20 9.68 11.73 9.40
C VAL A 20 10.75 12.85 9.36
N ASP A 21 11.11 13.41 10.51
CA ASP A 21 12.16 14.43 10.67
C ASP A 21 13.44 13.85 11.32
N ILE A 22 13.41 12.58 11.74
CA ILE A 22 14.58 11.88 12.29
C ILE A 22 15.59 11.63 11.17
N LYS A 23 16.81 12.18 11.32
CA LYS A 23 17.91 12.07 10.35
C LYS A 23 18.39 10.62 10.14
N ASP A 24 18.96 10.37 8.95
CA ASP A 24 19.37 9.05 8.47
C ASP A 24 20.38 8.32 9.38
N GLU A 25 21.27 9.04 10.09
CA GLU A 25 22.21 8.46 11.07
C GLU A 25 21.49 7.74 12.24
N ASN A 26 20.25 8.12 12.53
CA ASN A 26 19.40 7.44 13.51
C ASN A 26 18.40 6.47 12.85
N LEU A 27 18.39 6.36 11.51
CA LEU A 27 17.45 5.53 10.78
C LEU A 27 17.85 4.06 10.77
N GLU A 28 19.15 3.76 10.62
CA GLU A 28 19.66 2.39 10.81
C GLU A 28 19.32 1.88 12.21
N ASN A 29 19.51 2.71 13.23
CA ASN A 29 19.11 2.40 14.61
C ASN A 29 17.60 2.18 14.78
N LEU A 30 16.76 2.85 13.99
CA LEU A 30 15.31 2.67 14.01
C LEU A 30 14.88 1.40 13.26
N GLU A 31 15.41 1.13 12.07
CA GLU A 31 15.11 -0.08 11.30
C GLU A 31 15.68 -1.32 12.00
N THR A 32 16.98 -1.37 12.31
CA THR A 32 17.57 -2.44 13.14
C THR A 32 16.88 -2.53 14.50
N GLY A 33 16.49 -1.40 15.08
CA GLY A 33 15.65 -1.33 16.26
C GLY A 33 14.33 -2.08 16.10
N LEU A 34 13.67 -2.00 14.95
CA LEU A 34 12.42 -2.71 14.66
C LEU A 34 12.58 -4.22 14.40
N CYS A 35 13.76 -4.67 14.00
CA CYS A 35 14.05 -6.07 13.67
C CYS A 35 14.94 -6.76 14.76
N ASN A 36 15.15 -6.09 15.90
CA ASN A 36 15.85 -6.60 17.09
C ASN A 36 14.99 -7.54 17.96
N ASN A 37 15.64 -8.26 18.91
CA ASN A 37 14.98 -9.15 19.86
C ASN A 37 13.80 -8.49 20.60
N GLN A 38 12.58 -8.99 20.32
CA GLN A 38 11.31 -8.50 20.85
C GLN A 38 11.25 -8.42 22.37
N ALA A 39 11.85 -9.37 23.09
CA ALA A 39 11.84 -9.37 24.56
C ALA A 39 12.57 -8.16 25.15
N LYS A 40 13.75 -7.83 24.59
CA LYS A 40 14.53 -6.64 25.00
C LYS A 40 13.76 -5.35 24.70
N ARG A 41 13.11 -5.25 23.54
CA ARG A 41 12.29 -4.07 23.19
C ARG A 41 11.11 -3.89 24.14
N MET A 42 10.47 -4.99 24.56
CA MET A 42 9.37 -4.94 25.50
C MET A 42 9.86 -4.46 26.88
N GLU A 43 11.05 -4.87 27.32
CA GLU A 43 11.69 -4.35 28.54
C GLU A 43 12.01 -2.85 28.42
N GLU A 44 12.66 -2.41 27.33
CA GLU A 44 12.95 -1.00 27.03
C GLU A 44 11.67 -0.13 27.02
N ALA A 45 10.58 -0.65 26.44
CA ALA A 45 9.30 0.03 26.37
C ALA A 45 8.51 0.04 27.69
N LEU A 46 8.76 -0.92 28.58
CA LEU A 46 8.28 -0.92 29.98
C LEU A 46 9.09 0.05 30.84
N SER A 47 10.40 0.20 30.61
CA SER A 47 11.21 1.23 31.28
C SER A 47 10.81 2.64 30.84
N ALA A 48 10.45 2.84 29.57
CA ALA A 48 9.96 4.11 29.02
C ALA A 48 8.51 4.47 29.43
N THR A 49 8.08 4.15 30.67
CA THR A 49 6.71 4.39 31.17
C THR A 49 6.42 5.87 31.51
N GLU A 50 7.43 6.75 31.44
CA GLU A 50 7.27 8.17 31.74
C GLU A 50 6.46 8.89 30.62
N ASP A 51 5.39 9.57 31.03
CA ASP A 51 4.63 10.60 30.30
C ASP A 51 3.69 10.23 29.12
N LEU A 52 3.25 8.98 28.95
CA LEU A 52 2.16 8.70 27.98
C LEU A 52 0.78 9.23 28.46
N SER A 53 0.45 10.45 28.01
CA SER A 53 -0.87 11.08 28.20
C SER A 53 -1.76 10.88 26.97
N VAL A 54 -2.63 9.87 26.99
CA VAL A 54 -3.61 9.63 25.92
C VAL A 54 -4.82 10.56 26.08
N PRO A 55 -5.20 11.38 25.07
CA PRO A 55 -6.34 12.28 25.15
C PRO A 55 -7.65 11.59 25.53
N GLY A 56 -8.32 12.06 26.57
CA GLY A 56 -9.59 11.52 27.05
C GLY A 56 -9.50 10.26 27.93
N GLN A 57 -8.30 9.75 28.20
CA GLN A 57 -8.08 8.57 29.04
C GLN A 57 -7.19 8.93 30.24
N LYS A 58 -7.55 8.47 31.45
CA LYS A 58 -6.73 8.68 32.66
C LYS A 58 -5.42 7.90 32.51
N ASN A 59 -4.28 8.49 32.94
CA ASN A 59 -2.91 7.97 32.79
C ASN A 59 -2.86 6.43 32.78
N ILE A 60 -2.59 5.88 31.60
CA ILE A 60 -2.69 4.45 31.36
C ILE A 60 -1.40 3.81 31.84
N LYS A 61 -1.47 3.01 32.90
CA LYS A 61 -0.30 2.25 33.34
C LYS A 61 0.07 1.24 32.25
N VAL A 62 1.19 1.52 31.58
CA VAL A 62 1.81 0.63 30.60
C VAL A 62 2.08 -0.74 31.24
N LYS A 63 1.69 -1.81 30.55
CA LYS A 63 1.81 -3.20 31.00
C LYS A 63 2.13 -4.10 29.81
N ALA A 64 2.95 -5.13 30.01
CA ALA A 64 3.26 -6.13 28.98
C ALA A 64 1.98 -6.78 28.39
N SER A 65 0.96 -7.02 29.22
CA SER A 65 -0.34 -7.58 28.80
C SER A 65 -1.15 -6.71 27.83
N SER A 66 -0.76 -5.45 27.65
CA SER A 66 -1.38 -4.47 26.75
C SER A 66 -0.47 -4.11 25.58
N MET A 67 0.69 -4.75 25.46
CA MET A 67 1.60 -4.59 24.34
C MET A 67 1.37 -5.69 23.31
N SER A 68 1.51 -5.35 22.03
CA SER A 68 1.57 -6.33 20.94
C SER A 68 2.57 -5.88 19.87
N PHE A 69 3.18 -6.85 19.20
CA PHE A 69 3.95 -6.60 17.99
C PHE A 69 3.03 -6.78 16.77
N LEU A 70 3.04 -5.81 15.86
CA LEU A 70 2.35 -5.90 14.58
C LEU A 70 3.39 -5.89 13.44
N PRO A 71 3.28 -6.78 12.44
CA PRO A 71 4.23 -6.79 11.31
C PRO A 71 4.10 -5.49 10.51
N LEU A 72 5.23 -4.85 10.18
CA LEU A 72 5.24 -3.58 9.44
C LEU A 72 4.96 -3.77 7.95
N CYS A 73 5.49 -4.84 7.37
CA CYS A 73 5.27 -5.23 5.98
C CYS A 73 4.70 -6.66 5.93
N ARG A 74 4.12 -7.05 4.79
CA ARG A 74 3.58 -8.41 4.62
C ARG A 74 4.67 -9.47 4.39
N ASP A 75 5.71 -9.07 3.67
CA ASP A 75 6.84 -9.84 3.16
C ASP A 75 8.10 -9.76 4.05
N ASP A 76 8.01 -9.10 5.21
CA ASP A 76 9.09 -8.90 6.18
C ASP A 76 8.54 -9.21 7.59
N SER A 77 8.85 -10.41 8.08
CA SER A 77 8.43 -10.88 9.41
C SER A 77 9.37 -10.45 10.53
N GLU A 78 10.57 -9.94 10.20
CA GLU A 78 11.55 -9.51 11.20
C GLU A 78 11.19 -8.12 11.73
N CYS A 79 10.80 -7.21 10.83
CA CYS A 79 10.60 -5.81 11.19
C CYS A 79 9.15 -5.53 11.63
N CYS A 80 8.96 -5.29 12.93
CA CYS A 80 7.64 -5.18 13.56
C CYS A 80 7.51 -3.94 14.46
N LEU A 81 6.30 -3.36 14.48
CA LEU A 81 5.94 -2.23 15.34
C LEU A 81 5.41 -2.74 16.68
N LEU A 82 6.03 -2.29 17.78
CA LEU A 82 5.50 -2.47 19.12
C LEU A 82 4.42 -1.41 19.39
N VAL A 83 3.20 -1.85 19.70
CA VAL A 83 2.05 -0.98 19.97
C VAL A 83 1.47 -1.25 21.37
N LEU A 84 0.82 -0.24 21.94
CA LEU A 84 0.02 -0.33 23.15
C LEU A 84 -1.47 -0.34 22.75
N THR A 85 -2.18 -1.41 23.10
CA THR A 85 -3.63 -1.56 22.86
C THR A 85 -4.46 -1.19 24.08
N ASP A 86 -5.73 -0.83 23.87
CA ASP A 86 -6.64 -0.53 24.97
C ASP A 86 -6.93 -1.81 25.79
N PRO A 87 -6.74 -1.80 27.12
CA PRO A 87 -7.05 -2.97 27.95
C PRO A 87 -8.52 -3.43 27.88
N GLN A 88 -9.44 -2.55 27.47
CA GLN A 88 -10.87 -2.87 27.29
C GLN A 88 -11.22 -3.25 25.85
N ASP A 89 -10.43 -2.81 24.87
CA ASP A 89 -10.64 -3.08 23.45
C ASP A 89 -9.29 -3.34 22.76
N LYS A 90 -8.96 -4.64 22.61
CA LYS A 90 -7.71 -5.07 21.98
C LYS A 90 -7.60 -4.68 20.50
N ASN A 91 -8.69 -4.28 19.85
CA ASN A 91 -8.70 -3.81 18.46
C ASN A 91 -8.42 -2.30 18.35
N LYS A 92 -8.18 -1.60 19.46
CA LYS A 92 -7.87 -0.16 19.51
C LYS A 92 -6.41 0.06 19.94
N VAL A 93 -5.59 0.57 19.03
CA VAL A 93 -4.23 1.04 19.35
C VAL A 93 -4.27 2.45 19.95
N LEU A 94 -3.59 2.62 21.07
CA LEU A 94 -3.49 3.86 21.82
C LEU A 94 -2.17 4.62 21.58
N ALA A 95 -1.07 3.87 21.47
CA ALA A 95 0.26 4.40 21.24
C ALA A 95 1.16 3.40 20.50
N ILE A 96 2.24 3.91 19.91
CA ILE A 96 3.22 3.18 19.11
C ILE A 96 4.60 3.49 19.71
N TYR A 97 5.41 2.47 19.98
CA TYR A 97 6.75 2.65 20.53
C TYR A 97 7.76 2.90 19.42
N LEU A 98 8.28 4.12 19.34
CA LEU A 98 9.17 4.60 18.29
C LEU A 98 10.27 5.48 18.88
N ASN A 99 11.51 5.28 18.43
CA ASN A 99 12.69 6.03 18.88
C ASN A 99 12.73 6.17 20.42
N ASN A 100 12.67 5.03 21.11
CA ASN A 100 12.70 4.88 22.57
C ASN A 100 11.59 5.62 23.33
N SER A 101 10.47 5.98 22.67
CA SER A 101 9.37 6.76 23.24
C SER A 101 8.00 6.24 22.81
N TRP A 102 6.98 6.37 23.67
CA TRP A 102 5.59 6.13 23.28
C TRP A 102 5.02 7.34 22.55
N ARG A 103 4.55 7.14 21.31
CA ARG A 103 3.96 8.19 20.46
C ARG A 103 2.49 7.88 20.16
N LEU A 104 1.63 8.89 20.15
CA LEU A 104 0.25 8.74 19.69
C LEU A 104 0.22 8.51 18.18
N PRO A 105 -0.71 7.70 17.62
CA PRO A 105 -0.85 7.53 16.18
C PRO A 105 -1.01 8.86 15.42
N GLU A 106 -1.72 9.83 16.00
CA GLU A 106 -1.88 11.19 15.44
C GLU A 106 -0.58 11.99 15.38
N ASP A 107 0.42 11.72 16.24
CA ASP A 107 1.72 12.43 16.20
C ASP A 107 2.69 11.78 15.22
N VAL A 108 2.56 10.48 14.97
CA VAL A 108 3.27 9.79 13.87
C VAL A 108 2.86 10.35 12.50
N MET A 109 1.66 10.91 12.36
CA MET A 109 1.17 11.52 11.12
C MET A 109 1.73 12.92 10.81
N LYS A 110 2.55 13.51 11.69
CA LYS A 110 2.98 14.90 11.58
C LYS A 110 4.47 15.02 11.20
N THR A 111 4.85 16.19 10.74
CA THR A 111 6.23 16.67 10.56
C THR A 111 6.34 18.08 11.13
N SER A 112 7.57 18.51 11.47
CA SER A 112 7.88 19.89 11.83
C SER A 112 7.92 20.84 10.63
N ASP A 113 7.90 20.34 9.38
CA ASP A 113 7.75 21.16 8.19
C ASP A 113 6.25 21.43 7.88
N PRO A 114 5.70 22.62 8.21
CA PRO A 114 4.30 22.95 7.90
C PRO A 114 4.06 23.14 6.39
N PHE A 115 5.14 23.29 5.59
CA PHE A 115 5.05 23.42 4.14
C PHE A 115 5.05 22.07 3.41
N ARG A 116 5.30 20.95 4.11
CA ARG A 116 5.16 19.60 3.58
C ARG A 116 3.72 19.37 3.14
N LYS A 117 3.52 19.35 1.82
CA LYS A 117 2.20 19.32 1.17
C LYS A 117 2.23 18.56 -0.16
N GLY A 118 1.06 18.14 -0.60
CA GLY A 118 0.86 17.43 -1.87
C GLY A 118 1.21 15.94 -1.77
N LEU A 119 1.14 15.25 -2.90
CA LEU A 119 1.52 13.84 -3.00
C LEU A 119 3.04 13.72 -3.04
N LYS A 120 3.57 12.84 -2.19
CA LYS A 120 4.99 12.48 -2.13
C LYS A 120 5.09 10.97 -2.17
N GLN A 121 5.98 10.44 -3.02
CA GLN A 121 6.32 9.02 -3.04
C GLN A 121 6.95 8.63 -1.70
N VAL A 122 6.59 7.46 -1.19
CA VAL A 122 7.27 6.83 -0.04
C VAL A 122 8.64 6.38 -0.49
N GLN A 123 9.69 6.95 0.09
CA GLN A 123 11.08 6.65 -0.20
C GLN A 123 11.86 6.21 1.04
N THR A 124 11.43 6.64 2.23
CA THR A 124 12.12 6.35 3.50
C THR A 124 11.39 5.34 4.37
N PHE A 125 12.11 4.69 5.29
CA PHE A 125 11.53 3.75 6.25
C PHE A 125 10.57 4.44 7.24
N GLN A 126 10.85 5.70 7.63
CA GLN A 126 9.94 6.54 8.40
C GLN A 126 8.61 6.76 7.66
N GLU A 127 8.65 7.02 6.35
CA GLU A 127 7.45 7.15 5.51
C GLU A 127 6.71 5.82 5.34
N ARG A 128 7.42 4.67 5.31
CA ARG A 128 6.79 3.34 5.31
C ARG A 128 6.04 3.08 6.63
N ILE A 129 6.57 3.52 7.77
CA ILE A 129 5.84 3.51 9.05
C ILE A 129 4.62 4.45 8.98
N VAL A 130 4.72 5.67 8.42
CA VAL A 130 3.56 6.55 8.25
C VAL A 130 2.48 5.90 7.38
N LEU A 131 2.86 5.27 6.26
CA LEU A 131 1.95 4.50 5.40
C LEU A 131 1.26 3.38 6.19
N TYR A 132 2.02 2.61 6.97
CA TYR A 132 1.47 1.55 7.81
C TYR A 132 0.45 2.07 8.82
N VAL A 133 0.78 3.15 9.53
CA VAL A 133 -0.10 3.74 10.54
C VAL A 133 -1.35 4.34 9.89
N LEU A 134 -1.26 4.91 8.69
CA LEU A 134 -2.45 5.29 7.92
C LEU A 134 -3.34 4.09 7.57
N ASN A 135 -2.73 2.99 7.15
CA ASN A 135 -3.39 1.81 6.61
C ASN A 135 -4.00 0.90 7.70
N CYS A 136 -3.15 0.31 8.55
CA CYS A 136 -3.58 -0.71 9.49
C CYS A 136 -4.18 -0.12 10.77
N ILE A 137 -3.68 1.04 11.24
CA ILE A 137 -4.13 1.65 12.49
C ILE A 137 -5.25 2.67 12.23
N ILE A 138 -4.99 3.73 11.48
CA ILE A 138 -5.97 4.82 11.31
C ILE A 138 -7.15 4.34 10.46
N PHE A 139 -6.93 3.77 9.27
CA PHE A 139 -8.03 3.12 8.54
C PHE A 139 -8.52 1.88 9.28
N GLY A 140 -7.69 0.84 9.40
CA GLY A 140 -8.12 -0.48 9.87
C GLY A 140 -8.76 -0.54 11.27
N MET A 141 -8.30 0.27 12.22
CA MET A 141 -8.73 0.20 13.63
C MET A 141 -9.51 1.43 14.12
N LEU A 142 -9.19 2.65 13.66
CA LEU A 142 -9.76 3.89 14.21
C LEU A 142 -10.87 4.52 13.34
N GLU A 143 -10.81 4.36 12.02
CA GLU A 143 -11.72 5.03 11.08
C GLU A 143 -12.62 4.10 10.24
N ARG A 144 -12.31 2.81 10.13
CA ARG A 144 -13.14 1.83 9.43
C ARG A 144 -14.58 1.82 9.96
N SER A 145 -15.55 1.58 9.08
CA SER A 145 -16.95 1.34 9.48
C SER A 145 -17.12 -0.11 9.91
N SER A 146 -17.96 -0.38 10.91
CA SER A 146 -18.39 -1.75 11.23
C SER A 146 -19.21 -2.41 10.11
N THR A 147 -19.64 -1.64 9.11
CA THR A 147 -20.38 -2.07 7.92
C THR A 147 -19.50 -2.13 6.66
N ASP A 148 -18.21 -1.82 6.78
CA ASP A 148 -17.25 -1.93 5.68
C ASP A 148 -16.51 -3.25 5.88
N ASP A 149 -16.56 -4.15 4.90
CA ASP A 149 -15.89 -5.45 4.94
C ASP A 149 -14.41 -5.34 4.52
N THR A 150 -14.03 -4.26 3.84
CA THR A 150 -12.73 -4.08 3.16
C THR A 150 -11.55 -3.98 4.14
N VAL A 151 -10.85 -5.09 4.42
CA VAL A 151 -9.62 -5.08 5.23
C VAL A 151 -8.41 -4.82 4.33
N PHE A 152 -7.65 -3.77 4.60
CA PHE A 152 -6.32 -3.61 4.01
C PHE A 152 -5.26 -4.26 4.92
N VAL A 153 -4.60 -5.28 4.39
CA VAL A 153 -3.42 -5.91 5.01
C VAL A 153 -2.21 -4.97 4.96
N PRO A 154 -1.14 -5.20 5.75
CA PRO A 154 0.13 -4.50 5.58
C PRO A 154 0.63 -4.60 4.13
N HIS A 155 1.26 -3.54 3.63
CA HIS A 155 1.82 -3.53 2.28
C HIS A 155 3.19 -4.23 2.24
N PRO A 156 3.57 -4.86 1.12
CA PRO A 156 4.95 -5.30 0.88
C PRO A 156 6.00 -4.18 1.05
N LYS A 157 7.21 -4.52 1.50
CA LYS A 157 8.31 -3.58 1.81
C LYS A 157 8.69 -2.72 0.61
N LYS A 158 8.52 -3.26 -0.61
CA LYS A 158 8.81 -2.60 -1.89
C LYS A 158 7.56 -2.15 -2.67
N GLU A 159 6.37 -2.20 -2.06
CA GLU A 159 5.14 -1.67 -2.67
C GLU A 159 5.27 -0.17 -2.94
N ASP A 160 4.97 0.27 -4.17
CA ASP A 160 4.92 1.70 -4.49
C ASP A 160 3.76 2.34 -3.74
N ALA A 161 4.03 3.44 -3.06
CA ALA A 161 3.04 4.19 -2.31
C ALA A 161 3.28 5.70 -2.43
N ARG A 162 2.21 6.47 -2.31
CA ARG A 162 2.29 7.93 -2.15
C ARG A 162 1.45 8.37 -0.96
N ILE A 163 2.01 9.25 -0.14
CA ILE A 163 1.31 9.89 0.97
C ILE A 163 0.93 11.30 0.54
N PHE A 164 -0.34 11.65 0.71
CA PHE A 164 -0.82 13.03 0.53
C PHE A 164 -0.58 13.80 1.83
N TRP A 165 0.32 14.77 1.80
CA TRP A 165 0.57 15.67 2.92
C TRP A 165 -0.30 16.93 2.81
N LYS A 166 -0.85 17.39 3.94
CA LYS A 166 -1.61 18.63 4.04
C LYS A 166 -1.16 19.40 5.27
N SER A 167 -0.42 20.49 5.04
CA SER A 167 0.06 21.40 6.10
C SER A 167 0.88 20.69 7.18
N GLY A 168 1.84 19.84 6.77
CA GLY A 168 2.66 19.06 7.69
C GLY A 168 2.00 17.80 8.27
N GLU A 169 0.77 17.45 7.86
CA GLU A 169 0.09 16.23 8.32
C GLU A 169 -0.24 15.27 7.16
N ALA A 170 0.02 13.97 7.35
CA ALA A 170 -0.33 12.90 6.43
C ALA A 170 -1.87 12.72 6.40
N ALA A 171 -2.49 13.06 5.28
CA ALA A 171 -3.95 13.20 5.14
C ALA A 171 -4.63 12.02 4.44
N ALA A 172 -3.90 11.38 3.52
CA ALA A 172 -4.36 10.28 2.68
C ALA A 172 -3.16 9.48 2.16
N PHE A 173 -3.39 8.29 1.61
CA PHE A 173 -2.41 7.58 0.80
C PHE A 173 -3.08 6.83 -0.35
N TYR A 174 -2.26 6.40 -1.30
CA TYR A 174 -2.59 5.30 -2.20
C TYR A 174 -1.36 4.43 -2.53
N THR A 175 -1.58 3.19 -2.96
CA THR A 175 -0.53 2.26 -3.41
C THR A 175 -0.71 1.81 -4.86
N ILE A 176 0.36 1.33 -5.49
CA ILE A 176 0.38 0.89 -6.88
C ILE A 176 1.06 -0.48 -7.02
N LYS A 177 0.35 -1.42 -7.63
CA LYS A 177 0.95 -2.63 -8.22
C LYS A 177 1.44 -2.26 -9.61
N ARG A 178 2.76 -2.31 -9.85
CA ARG A 178 3.28 -2.10 -11.21
C ARG A 178 2.98 -3.29 -12.09
N ARG A 179 2.75 -3.00 -13.37
CA ARG A 179 2.84 -3.97 -14.45
C ARG A 179 4.14 -4.78 -14.33
N GLY A 180 4.06 -6.10 -14.39
CA GLY A 180 5.20 -7.01 -14.24
C GLY A 180 5.53 -7.42 -12.80
N ASN A 181 4.96 -6.78 -11.76
CA ASN A 181 5.08 -7.27 -10.38
C ASN A 181 4.24 -8.53 -10.19
N LEU A 182 4.70 -9.46 -9.35
CA LEU A 182 3.94 -10.64 -8.96
C LEU A 182 2.63 -10.26 -8.25
N CYS A 183 1.55 -11.01 -8.51
CA CYS A 183 0.25 -10.82 -7.86
C CYS A 183 0.20 -11.33 -6.41
N GLY A 184 1.23 -12.04 -5.97
CA GLY A 184 1.39 -12.55 -4.60
C GLY A 184 2.64 -13.44 -4.49
N GLU A 185 3.02 -13.81 -3.27
CA GLU A 185 4.24 -14.59 -3.00
C GLU A 185 4.18 -16.04 -3.48
N HIS A 186 2.98 -16.58 -3.71
CA HIS A 186 2.74 -17.99 -4.08
C HIS A 186 2.16 -18.15 -5.48
N THR A 187 2.24 -17.12 -6.33
CA THR A 187 1.77 -17.16 -7.72
C THR A 187 2.90 -16.75 -8.67
N SER A 188 2.94 -17.37 -9.85
CA SER A 188 3.81 -16.97 -10.96
C SER A 188 3.18 -15.91 -11.86
N GLN A 189 1.93 -15.50 -11.58
CA GLN A 189 1.23 -14.47 -12.34
C GLN A 189 1.74 -13.07 -11.95
N CYS A 190 1.92 -12.22 -12.96
CA CYS A 190 2.27 -10.81 -12.78
C CYS A 190 1.14 -9.91 -13.28
N TYR A 191 1.00 -8.72 -12.68
CA TYR A 191 0.03 -7.72 -13.12
C TYR A 191 0.29 -7.31 -14.57
N MET A 192 -0.76 -7.32 -15.40
CA MET A 192 -0.68 -7.06 -16.83
C MET A 192 -0.74 -5.56 -17.19
N LEU A 193 -1.12 -4.72 -16.22
CA LEU A 193 -1.21 -3.26 -16.28
C LEU A 193 -0.89 -2.66 -14.90
N PRO A 194 -0.59 -1.35 -14.78
CA PRO A 194 -0.50 -0.69 -13.48
C PRO A 194 -1.87 -0.66 -12.79
N VAL A 195 -1.94 -1.07 -11.53
CA VAL A 195 -3.18 -1.07 -10.74
C VAL A 195 -3.01 -0.24 -9.48
N LEU A 196 -3.92 0.71 -9.26
CA LEU A 196 -4.06 1.41 -8.00
C LEU A 196 -4.78 0.47 -7.02
N ASP A 197 -4.06 0.02 -5.99
CA ASP A 197 -4.47 -1.15 -5.22
C ASP A 197 -5.25 -0.82 -3.94
N THR A 198 -4.70 0.09 -3.13
CA THR A 198 -5.40 0.62 -1.96
C THR A 198 -5.38 2.14 -2.00
N MET A 199 -6.48 2.77 -1.58
CA MET A 199 -6.61 4.22 -1.41
C MET A 199 -7.38 4.52 -0.14
N PHE A 200 -6.92 5.49 0.63
CA PHE A 200 -7.61 5.93 1.83
C PHE A 200 -7.44 7.43 2.08
N VAL A 201 -8.52 8.08 2.54
CA VAL A 201 -8.52 9.47 2.99
C VAL A 201 -9.08 9.54 4.41
N ARG A 202 -8.29 10.07 5.35
CA ARG A 202 -8.70 10.23 6.76
C ARG A 202 -9.94 11.12 6.88
N LYS A 203 -10.87 10.79 7.79
CA LYS A 203 -12.20 11.41 7.96
C LYS A 203 -12.12 12.95 7.97
N LYS A 204 -11.19 13.53 8.74
CA LYS A 204 -11.00 15.00 8.85
C LYS A 204 -10.57 15.71 7.55
N PHE A 205 -10.07 14.95 6.57
CA PHE A 205 -9.66 15.43 5.24
C PHE A 205 -10.58 14.99 4.08
N ARG A 206 -11.61 14.16 4.33
CA ARG A 206 -12.59 13.75 3.32
C ARG A 206 -13.37 14.95 2.76
N ARG A 207 -13.96 14.77 1.57
CA ARG A 207 -14.72 15.79 0.81
C ARG A 207 -13.92 17.03 0.37
N ARG A 208 -12.59 17.07 0.57
CA ARG A 208 -11.68 18.15 0.13
C ARG A 208 -11.01 17.89 -1.23
N GLY A 209 -11.55 16.98 -2.05
CA GLY A 209 -11.03 16.65 -3.39
C GLY A 209 -9.74 15.80 -3.42
N LEU A 210 -9.32 15.19 -2.30
CA LEU A 210 -8.07 14.42 -2.25
C LEU A 210 -8.10 13.15 -3.11
N GLY A 211 -9.22 12.41 -3.13
CA GLY A 211 -9.38 11.22 -3.99
C GLY A 211 -9.24 11.53 -5.48
N MET A 212 -9.83 12.64 -5.95
CA MET A 212 -9.66 13.09 -7.34
C MET A 212 -8.20 13.45 -7.67
N GLN A 213 -7.48 14.07 -6.72
CA GLN A 213 -6.05 14.38 -6.91
C GLN A 213 -5.20 13.11 -6.96
N MET A 214 -5.52 12.09 -6.16
CA MET A 214 -4.81 10.80 -6.22
C MET A 214 -5.09 10.03 -7.51
N LEU A 215 -6.33 10.02 -8.00
CA LEU A 215 -6.65 9.47 -9.34
C LEU A 215 -5.91 10.22 -10.46
N GLN A 216 -5.90 11.55 -10.40
CA GLN A 216 -5.20 12.38 -11.39
C GLN A 216 -3.69 12.07 -11.42
N ASP A 217 -3.08 12.05 -10.24
CA ASP A 217 -1.65 11.77 -10.04
C ASP A 217 -1.28 10.34 -10.48
N PHE A 218 -2.14 9.35 -10.22
CA PHE A 218 -1.99 7.99 -10.74
C PHE A 218 -2.06 7.95 -12.28
N CYS A 219 -3.11 8.50 -12.90
CA CYS A 219 -3.26 8.51 -14.36
C CYS A 219 -2.13 9.26 -15.08
N GLN A 220 -1.62 10.34 -14.48
CA GLN A 220 -0.48 11.12 -14.99
C GLN A 220 0.86 10.41 -14.83
N SER A 221 0.98 9.44 -13.92
CA SER A 221 2.20 8.66 -13.70
C SER A 221 2.45 7.61 -14.77
N PHE A 222 1.41 7.25 -15.53
CA PHE A 222 1.45 6.22 -16.57
C PHE A 222 0.83 6.77 -17.87
N PRO A 223 1.39 7.82 -18.49
CA PRO A 223 0.77 8.48 -19.65
C PRO A 223 0.77 7.63 -20.93
N SER A 224 1.60 6.59 -20.99
CA SER A 224 1.78 5.69 -22.15
C SER A 224 1.01 4.38 -22.06
N GLU A 225 0.27 4.13 -20.98
CA GLU A 225 -0.49 2.89 -20.78
C GLU A 225 -1.94 3.09 -21.25
N ASP A 226 -2.41 2.26 -22.18
CA ASP A 226 -3.78 2.36 -22.72
C ASP A 226 -4.85 1.96 -21.69
N ALA A 227 -4.48 1.13 -20.70
CA ALA A 227 -5.33 0.69 -19.62
C ALA A 227 -4.64 0.84 -18.26
N LEU A 228 -5.38 1.33 -17.27
CA LEU A 228 -4.99 1.49 -15.88
C LEU A 228 -6.06 0.88 -14.99
N GLY A 229 -5.63 0.13 -13.97
CA GLY A 229 -6.53 -0.55 -13.04
C GLY A 229 -6.77 0.21 -11.75
N LEU A 230 -7.94 0.01 -11.15
CA LEU A 230 -8.19 0.07 -9.72
C LEU A 230 -8.50 -1.37 -9.25
N SER A 231 -7.93 -1.81 -8.14
CA SER A 231 -8.20 -3.16 -7.62
C SER A 231 -9.69 -3.35 -7.30
N TYR A 232 -10.25 -4.48 -7.73
CA TYR A 232 -11.57 -4.95 -7.34
C TYR A 232 -11.55 -5.44 -5.87
N PRO A 233 -12.62 -5.23 -5.08
CA PRO A 233 -13.82 -4.44 -5.39
C PRO A 233 -13.64 -2.94 -5.11
N ILE A 234 -14.18 -2.10 -5.99
CA ILE A 234 -14.26 -0.65 -5.76
C ILE A 234 -15.43 -0.36 -4.80
N SER A 235 -15.16 0.33 -3.70
CA SER A 235 -16.20 0.73 -2.74
C SER A 235 -17.13 1.81 -3.29
N ALA A 236 -18.38 1.86 -2.82
CA ALA A 236 -19.38 2.84 -3.25
C ALA A 236 -18.94 4.31 -3.04
N GLU A 237 -18.07 4.59 -2.05
CA GLU A 237 -17.45 5.91 -1.85
C GLU A 237 -16.43 6.22 -2.95
N MET A 238 -15.66 5.22 -3.37
CA MET A 238 -14.64 5.35 -4.41
C MET A 238 -15.27 5.43 -5.80
N GLU A 239 -16.33 4.67 -6.07
CA GLU A 239 -17.12 4.76 -7.30
C GLU A 239 -17.65 6.19 -7.53
N LYS A 240 -18.20 6.84 -6.50
CA LYS A 240 -18.61 8.27 -6.56
C LYS A 240 -17.44 9.22 -6.86
N VAL A 241 -16.21 8.86 -6.48
CA VAL A 241 -14.99 9.62 -6.81
C VAL A 241 -14.57 9.35 -8.25
N CYS A 242 -14.62 8.10 -8.71
CA CYS A 242 -14.38 7.69 -10.09
C CYS A 242 -15.37 8.36 -11.05
N GLN A 243 -16.68 8.33 -10.77
CA GLN A 243 -17.70 9.01 -11.57
C GLN A 243 -17.31 10.48 -11.79
N LYS A 244 -17.11 11.24 -10.70
CA LYS A 244 -16.77 12.66 -10.78
C LYS A 244 -15.44 12.91 -11.50
N PHE A 245 -14.45 12.03 -11.30
CA PHE A 245 -13.16 12.11 -11.97
C PHE A 245 -13.30 11.91 -13.48
N LEU A 246 -14.09 10.92 -13.90
CA LEU A 246 -14.32 10.56 -15.30
C LEU A 246 -15.23 11.55 -16.04
N GLU A 247 -16.17 12.19 -15.34
CA GLU A 247 -16.90 13.39 -15.82
C GLU A 247 -15.96 14.59 -16.03
N THR A 248 -14.98 14.77 -15.12
CA THR A 248 -14.01 15.89 -15.20
C THR A 248 -12.94 15.67 -16.27
N TYR A 249 -12.55 14.42 -16.52
CA TYR A 249 -11.47 14.05 -17.44
C TYR A 249 -11.93 12.99 -18.46
N PRO A 250 -12.69 13.35 -19.50
CA PRO A 250 -13.24 12.39 -20.47
C PRO A 250 -12.19 11.50 -21.15
N LYS A 251 -10.96 11.97 -21.32
CA LYS A 251 -9.83 11.19 -21.86
C LYS A 251 -9.44 9.96 -21.02
N GLU A 252 -9.86 9.90 -19.75
CA GLU A 252 -9.59 8.75 -18.87
C GLU A 252 -10.74 7.72 -18.87
N GLN A 253 -11.89 8.02 -19.49
CA GLN A 253 -13.07 7.14 -19.54
C GLN A 253 -12.79 5.79 -20.20
N SER A 254 -12.00 5.76 -21.27
CA SER A 254 -11.54 4.52 -21.91
C SER A 254 -10.37 3.84 -21.19
N ARG A 255 -9.66 4.58 -20.32
CA ARG A 255 -8.40 4.14 -19.71
C ARG A 255 -8.55 3.53 -18.33
N LEU A 256 -9.59 3.84 -17.56
CA LEU A 256 -9.77 3.36 -16.20
C LEU A 256 -10.70 2.14 -16.09
N TRP A 257 -10.17 1.08 -15.49
CA TRP A 257 -10.79 -0.23 -15.34
C TRP A 257 -10.80 -0.67 -13.88
N GLU A 258 -11.87 -1.31 -13.43
CA GLU A 258 -11.91 -2.12 -12.21
C GLU A 258 -11.29 -3.48 -12.55
N VAL A 259 -10.35 -3.95 -11.73
CA VAL A 259 -9.43 -5.04 -12.09
C VAL A 259 -9.34 -6.09 -11.00
N GLU A 260 -9.65 -7.34 -11.36
CA GLU A 260 -9.20 -8.52 -10.63
C GLU A 260 -7.80 -8.91 -11.10
N ALA A 261 -6.90 -9.28 -10.19
CA ALA A 261 -5.53 -9.65 -10.56
C ALA A 261 -5.48 -10.99 -11.34
N PRO A 262 -4.57 -11.16 -12.33
CA PRO A 262 -3.54 -10.23 -12.83
C PRO A 262 -4.02 -9.08 -13.74
N GLY A 263 -5.29 -9.03 -14.14
CA GLY A 263 -5.86 -7.93 -14.92
C GLY A 263 -5.77 -8.10 -16.44
N ASP A 264 -5.91 -9.34 -16.91
CA ASP A 264 -6.14 -9.64 -18.32
C ASP A 264 -7.48 -9.05 -18.82
N TRP A 265 -7.73 -9.08 -20.13
CA TRP A 265 -8.92 -8.53 -20.78
C TRP A 265 -10.25 -9.06 -20.22
N THR A 266 -10.29 -10.31 -19.74
CA THR A 266 -11.47 -10.92 -19.13
C THR A 266 -11.63 -10.60 -17.64
N GLN A 267 -10.60 -10.05 -17.00
CA GLN A 267 -10.55 -9.79 -15.56
C GLN A 267 -10.71 -8.30 -15.23
N ARG A 268 -11.25 -7.52 -16.17
CA ARG A 268 -11.35 -6.07 -16.03
C ARG A 268 -12.63 -5.51 -16.64
N VAL A 269 -13.27 -4.61 -15.91
CA VAL A 269 -14.53 -3.95 -16.29
C VAL A 269 -14.26 -2.45 -16.40
N ASN A 270 -14.65 -1.83 -17.51
CA ASN A 270 -14.45 -0.39 -17.67
C ASN A 270 -15.34 0.38 -16.67
N ILE A 271 -14.73 1.23 -15.83
CA ILE A 271 -15.42 1.89 -14.71
C ILE A 271 -16.48 2.85 -15.23
N TRP A 272 -16.20 3.59 -16.31
CA TRP A 272 -17.15 4.53 -16.89
C TRP A 272 -18.41 3.81 -17.39
N LEU A 273 -18.23 2.73 -18.18
CA LEU A 273 -19.34 1.96 -18.73
C LEU A 273 -20.17 1.28 -17.64
N LYS A 274 -19.53 0.73 -16.60
CA LYS A 274 -20.21 0.16 -15.42
C LYS A 274 -21.17 1.18 -14.78
N ILE A 275 -20.64 2.36 -14.45
CA ILE A 275 -21.40 3.46 -13.82
C ILE A 275 -22.57 3.92 -14.72
N GLN A 276 -22.36 4.02 -16.03
CA GLN A 276 -23.44 4.42 -16.97
C GLN A 276 -24.53 3.35 -17.08
N LEU A 277 -24.18 2.07 -17.09
CA LEU A 277 -25.14 0.96 -17.10
C LEU A 277 -26.00 0.97 -15.83
N GLU A 278 -25.37 1.07 -14.66
CA GLU A 278 -26.04 1.11 -13.35
C GLU A 278 -26.98 2.32 -13.20
N GLN A 279 -26.65 3.45 -13.81
CA GLN A 279 -27.52 4.65 -13.86
C GLN A 279 -28.69 4.51 -14.85
N SER A 280 -28.52 3.71 -15.92
CA SER A 280 -29.56 3.47 -16.93
C SER A 280 -30.63 2.46 -16.50
N LEU A 281 -30.30 1.60 -15.53
CA LEU A 281 -31.25 0.63 -14.99
C LEU A 281 -32.32 1.31 -14.12
N PRO A 282 -33.62 0.98 -14.31
CA PRO A 282 -34.65 1.44 -13.40
C PRO A 282 -34.35 0.95 -11.98
N LYS A 283 -34.29 1.88 -11.03
CA LYS A 283 -34.31 1.55 -9.60
C LYS A 283 -35.68 0.98 -9.25
N ASN A 284 -35.84 -0.34 -9.44
CA ASN A 284 -37.08 -1.03 -9.15
C ASN A 284 -37.43 -0.84 -7.67
N ALA A 285 -38.51 -0.10 -7.43
CA ALA A 285 -39.15 -0.02 -6.13
C ALA A 285 -39.70 -1.40 -5.72
N ASP A 286 -39.76 -1.61 -4.41
CA ASP A 286 -40.42 -2.70 -3.68
C ASP A 286 -40.99 -3.87 -4.50
N ARG A 287 -40.34 -5.03 -4.38
CA ARG A 287 -41.00 -6.32 -4.62
C ARG A 287 -40.77 -7.33 -3.51
N SER A 288 -41.42 -7.07 -2.38
CA SER A 288 -41.81 -8.13 -1.46
C SER A 288 -42.90 -9.01 -2.11
N SER A 289 -42.51 -10.15 -2.66
CA SER A 289 -43.43 -11.27 -2.92
C SER A 289 -42.68 -12.60 -2.93
N PRO A 290 -42.89 -13.49 -1.95
CA PRO A 290 -42.24 -14.80 -1.91
C PRO A 290 -42.97 -15.79 -2.83
N MET A 291 -42.23 -16.66 -3.50
CA MET A 291 -42.70 -17.88 -4.16
C MET A 291 -41.55 -18.93 -4.14
N PRO A 292 -41.82 -20.23 -4.39
CA PRO A 292 -41.44 -21.26 -3.43
C PRO A 292 -40.10 -21.93 -3.76
N LYS A 293 -39.62 -22.71 -2.78
CA LYS A 293 -38.53 -23.67 -2.96
C LYS A 293 -38.98 -24.80 -3.88
N ASP A 294 -38.09 -25.20 -4.79
CA ASP A 294 -37.92 -26.60 -5.20
C ASP A 294 -36.44 -26.86 -5.49
N GLN A 295 -36.07 -28.15 -5.58
CA GLN A 295 -34.75 -28.68 -5.22
C GLN A 295 -33.80 -28.91 -6.41
N ASP A 296 -32.51 -28.92 -6.04
CA ASP A 296 -31.39 -29.72 -6.57
C ASP A 296 -31.13 -29.78 -8.08
N ASP A 297 -30.00 -29.18 -8.47
CA ASP A 297 -29.07 -29.75 -9.45
C ASP A 297 -27.63 -29.42 -9.01
N GLU A 298 -26.77 -30.43 -8.90
CA GLU A 298 -25.36 -30.26 -8.52
C GLU A 298 -24.54 -29.66 -9.68
N VAL A 299 -23.79 -28.59 -9.40
CA VAL A 299 -22.68 -28.14 -10.27
C VAL A 299 -21.46 -27.86 -9.39
N GLU A 300 -20.39 -28.60 -9.65
CA GLU A 300 -19.07 -28.51 -9.01
C GLU A 300 -18.58 -27.06 -8.81
N GLU A 301 -18.45 -26.63 -7.55
CA GLU A 301 -17.74 -25.42 -7.18
C GLU A 301 -16.23 -25.61 -7.38
N GLY A 302 -15.73 -25.22 -8.54
CA GLY A 302 -14.31 -25.00 -8.76
C GLY A 302 -13.79 -23.94 -7.79
N ARG A 303 -13.10 -24.35 -6.72
CA ARG A 303 -12.46 -23.47 -5.72
C ARG A 303 -11.57 -22.42 -6.40
N ILE A 304 -11.98 -21.15 -6.35
CA ILE A 304 -11.13 -20.01 -6.69
C ILE A 304 -10.61 -19.39 -5.39
N ASN A 305 -9.33 -19.01 -5.40
CA ASN A 305 -8.57 -18.67 -4.20
C ASN A 305 -9.01 -17.34 -3.56
N THR A 306 -9.96 -17.38 -2.64
CA THR A 306 -10.12 -16.28 -1.68
C THR A 306 -8.89 -16.26 -0.76
N SER A 307 -7.93 -15.39 -1.07
CA SER A 307 -6.88 -14.99 -0.14
C SER A 307 -7.51 -14.19 1.01
N LEU A 308 -8.26 -14.86 1.89
CA LEU A 308 -8.39 -14.41 3.27
C LEU A 308 -6.99 -14.44 3.87
N GLY A 309 -6.31 -13.28 3.82
CA GLY A 309 -5.19 -13.05 4.70
C GLY A 309 -5.74 -13.14 6.12
N CYS A 310 -5.41 -14.24 6.82
CA CYS A 310 -5.76 -14.38 8.22
C CYS A 310 -5.27 -13.13 8.96
N ILE A 311 -6.20 -12.44 9.62
CA ILE A 311 -5.83 -11.49 10.67
C ILE A 311 -4.97 -12.30 11.65
N PRO A 312 -3.80 -11.81 12.10
CA PRO A 312 -3.20 -12.34 13.30
C PRO A 312 -4.14 -11.98 14.44
N HIS A 313 -5.05 -12.91 14.77
CA HIS A 313 -5.73 -12.88 16.06
C HIS A 313 -4.66 -12.71 17.14
N LEU A 314 -4.85 -11.77 18.06
CA LEU A 314 -3.96 -11.57 19.22
C LEU A 314 -4.07 -12.79 20.17
N GLY A 315 -3.49 -13.91 19.74
CA GLY A 315 -3.29 -15.12 20.51
C GLY A 315 -2.14 -14.93 21.49
N ALA A 316 -2.32 -15.42 22.71
CA ALA A 316 -1.27 -15.39 23.71
C ALA A 316 -0.09 -16.30 23.30
N LEU A 317 1.12 -15.91 23.71
CA LEU A 317 2.32 -16.71 23.58
C LEU A 317 2.12 -18.08 24.29
N PRO A 318 2.51 -19.21 23.69
CA PRO A 318 2.47 -20.49 24.41
C PRO A 318 3.63 -20.60 25.40
N ASP A 319 3.31 -20.60 26.70
CA ASP A 319 4.26 -20.97 27.76
C ASP A 319 4.64 -22.45 27.66
N LYS A 320 5.89 -22.76 27.26
CA LYS A 320 6.71 -23.86 27.83
C LYS A 320 8.17 -23.85 27.33
N PRO A 321 9.14 -24.26 28.16
CA PRO A 321 10.56 -24.24 27.81
C PRO A 321 10.96 -25.42 26.90
N MET A 322 11.88 -25.18 25.96
CA MET A 322 12.56 -26.27 25.25
C MET A 322 13.50 -27.03 26.20
N ALA A 323 13.38 -28.36 26.20
CA ALA A 323 14.34 -29.24 26.84
C ALA A 323 15.62 -29.36 25.99
N HIS A 324 16.77 -29.45 26.64
CA HIS A 324 18.03 -29.82 25.99
C HIS A 324 17.94 -31.21 25.36
N LEU A 325 18.41 -31.35 24.12
CA LEU A 325 18.93 -32.62 23.61
C LEU A 325 20.33 -32.39 23.02
N GLY A 326 21.30 -33.16 23.52
CA GLY A 326 22.73 -32.94 23.25
C GLY A 326 23.26 -33.72 22.04
N ASP A 327 24.39 -33.22 21.53
CA ASP A 327 25.24 -33.81 20.49
C ASP A 327 25.64 -35.28 20.75
N ARG A 328 25.49 -36.14 19.73
CA ARG A 328 26.39 -37.28 19.50
C ARG A 328 26.61 -37.58 18.00
N ARG A 329 27.85 -37.32 17.55
CA ARG A 329 28.56 -37.89 16.39
C ARG A 329 28.12 -39.30 15.92
N GLY A 330 28.12 -39.48 14.60
CA GLY A 330 28.22 -40.78 13.92
C GLY A 330 28.29 -40.69 12.39
N ALA A 331 29.44 -41.06 11.81
CA ALA A 331 29.62 -41.50 10.41
C ALA A 331 30.07 -42.99 10.47
N PRO A 332 30.03 -43.83 9.41
CA PRO A 332 30.05 -43.55 7.97
C PRO A 332 28.71 -43.99 7.28
N ASP A 333 28.56 -44.30 5.99
CA ASP A 333 29.51 -44.58 4.89
C ASP A 333 28.91 -44.35 3.47
N LEU A 334 29.73 -44.50 2.43
CA LEU A 334 29.39 -44.46 1.00
C LEU A 334 29.01 -45.87 0.45
N PRO A 335 28.26 -45.92 -0.66
CA PRO A 335 28.91 -46.48 -1.85
C PRO A 335 28.66 -45.67 -3.13
N SER A 336 29.70 -45.56 -3.95
CA SER A 336 29.65 -45.02 -5.31
C SER A 336 28.84 -45.92 -6.26
N GLN A 337 28.03 -45.33 -7.13
CA GLN A 337 28.03 -45.71 -8.57
C GLN A 337 27.81 -44.48 -9.45
N SER A 338 28.50 -44.50 -10.58
CA SER A 338 28.62 -43.44 -11.58
C SER A 338 27.52 -43.48 -12.63
N ASN A 339 27.16 -42.32 -13.18
CA ASN A 339 26.93 -42.18 -14.62
C ASN A 339 27.11 -40.71 -15.05
N GLU A 340 28.19 -40.45 -15.78
CA GLU A 340 28.36 -39.20 -16.53
C GLU A 340 27.64 -39.31 -17.88
N LEU A 341 26.93 -38.26 -18.27
CA LEU A 341 26.69 -37.94 -19.67
C LEU A 341 26.94 -36.45 -19.88
N GLN A 342 28.11 -36.12 -20.42
CA GLN A 342 28.45 -34.79 -20.89
C GLN A 342 28.07 -34.67 -22.38
N VAL A 343 27.33 -33.62 -22.77
CA VAL A 343 27.32 -33.13 -24.16
C VAL A 343 27.35 -31.60 -24.16
N GLU A 344 28.26 -31.09 -24.98
CA GLU A 344 28.67 -29.70 -25.21
C GLU A 344 27.57 -28.61 -25.21
N LEU A 345 27.88 -27.48 -24.55
CA LEU A 345 27.37 -26.16 -24.94
C LEU A 345 28.42 -25.44 -25.80
N LYS A 346 28.13 -25.26 -27.08
CA LYS A 346 28.94 -24.40 -27.96
C LYS A 346 28.60 -22.94 -27.76
N ALA A 347 29.62 -22.09 -27.61
CA ALA A 347 29.46 -20.64 -27.60
C ALA A 347 29.28 -20.11 -29.04
N GLU A 348 28.32 -19.20 -29.25
CA GLU A 348 28.23 -18.37 -30.46
C GLU A 348 28.77 -16.96 -30.17
N GLU A 349 29.68 -16.47 -31.04
CA GLU A 349 30.15 -15.08 -31.05
C GLU A 349 29.17 -14.12 -31.77
N PRO A 350 29.21 -12.81 -31.47
CA PRO A 350 28.22 -11.85 -31.94
C PRO A 350 28.39 -11.46 -33.42
N LYS A 351 27.31 -11.57 -34.21
CA LYS A 351 27.26 -11.15 -35.61
C LYS A 351 27.25 -9.62 -35.74
N LYS A 352 28.24 -9.08 -36.46
CA LYS A 352 28.41 -7.64 -36.72
C LYS A 352 27.26 -7.05 -37.55
N LEU A 353 26.78 -5.89 -37.12
CA LEU A 353 25.77 -5.08 -37.79
C LEU A 353 26.27 -4.57 -39.16
N LYS A 354 25.65 -5.00 -40.27
CA LYS A 354 25.92 -4.43 -41.60
C LYS A 354 25.00 -3.25 -41.89
N LYS A 355 25.62 -2.06 -41.93
CA LYS A 355 25.04 -0.79 -42.40
C LYS A 355 24.47 -0.97 -43.81
N ARG A 356 23.17 -0.68 -44.00
CA ARG A 356 22.59 -0.50 -45.35
C ARG A 356 22.71 0.98 -45.72
N THR A 357 23.27 1.24 -46.89
CA THR A 357 23.44 2.58 -47.46
C THR A 357 22.21 2.97 -48.26
N ASP A 358 21.89 4.26 -48.26
CA ASP A 358 20.84 4.85 -49.09
C ASP A 358 21.09 4.66 -50.58
N ARG A 359 20.03 4.76 -51.38
CA ARG A 359 20.09 4.65 -52.84
C ARG A 359 19.58 5.96 -53.46
N GLU A 360 20.47 6.64 -54.16
CA GLU A 360 20.20 7.95 -54.79
C GLU A 360 19.15 7.88 -55.90
N GLU A 361 18.32 8.92 -55.99
CA GLU A 361 17.59 9.28 -57.21
C GLU A 361 18.49 10.14 -58.13
N PRO A 362 18.37 10.03 -59.45
CA PRO A 362 19.08 10.91 -60.38
C PRO A 362 18.28 12.19 -60.66
N ALA A 363 18.91 13.35 -60.45
CA ALA A 363 18.57 14.57 -61.20
C ALA A 363 19.05 14.41 -62.66
N GLY A 364 18.50 15.08 -63.67
CA GLY A 364 17.41 16.04 -63.74
C GLY A 364 17.46 16.72 -65.12
N GLU A 365 16.37 17.27 -65.63
CA GLU A 365 16.36 17.92 -66.96
C GLU A 365 15.87 19.38 -66.90
N SER A 366 16.50 20.24 -67.69
CA SER A 366 16.49 21.69 -67.49
C SER A 366 15.47 22.39 -68.39
N VAL A 367 14.70 23.33 -67.82
CA VAL A 367 14.24 24.52 -68.57
C VAL A 367 14.31 25.76 -67.68
N ALA A 368 15.26 26.66 -67.98
CA ALA A 368 15.22 28.03 -67.49
C ALA A 368 14.48 28.93 -68.50
N LYS A 369 13.53 29.75 -68.02
CA LYS A 369 13.11 30.97 -68.73
C LYS A 369 13.01 32.14 -67.75
N HIS A 370 13.97 33.05 -67.88
CA HIS A 370 13.90 34.43 -67.37
C HIS A 370 12.88 35.26 -68.17
N LEU A 371 12.19 36.18 -67.49
CA LEU A 371 11.63 37.47 -67.94
C LEU A 371 10.88 38.03 -66.71
N ARG A 372 11.45 38.86 -65.81
CA ARG A 372 12.05 40.20 -65.94
C ARG A 372 11.01 41.31 -66.23
N THR A 373 10.69 42.10 -65.18
CA THR A 373 10.22 43.52 -65.20
C THR A 373 8.88 43.84 -65.91
N THR A 374 8.08 44.87 -65.57
CA THR A 374 8.15 46.02 -64.61
C THR A 374 6.84 46.06 -63.77
N SER A 375 6.59 46.95 -62.79
CA SER A 375 7.18 48.23 -62.38
C SER A 375 7.15 48.40 -60.86
#